data_AF-A0A6J0Z339-F1
#
_entry.id   AF-A0A6J0Z339-F1
#
_cell.length_a   1.000
_cell.length_b   1.000
_cell.length_c   1.000
_cell.angle_alpha   90.00
_cell.angle_beta   90.00
_cell.angle_gamma   90.00
#
_symmetry.space_group_name_H-M   'P 1'
#
loop_
_entity.id
_entity.type
_entity.pdbx_description
1 polymer ?
#
loop_
_entity_poly.entity_id
_entity_poly.type
_entity_poly.pdbx_seq_one_letter_code
_entity_poly.pdbx_strand_id
1 'polypeptide(L)'
;MKPLSKADRERARNQKIPKLSELLEIARKANKLVIFDLNSPPRSHPARSSYIRLVVRVILDSKIEQHLIIWLPGSDRDYVRRKAPGFQHIGRLFTIEQLTKEKITRINVDYKNLFHNGLK
;
A
#
# COMPACT_ATOMS: atom_id res chain seq x y z
N MET A 1 -7.96 27.03 13.35
CA MET A 1 -7.44 26.99 11.96
C MET A 1 -8.07 28.14 11.18
N LYS A 2 -7.32 28.82 10.30
CA LYS A 2 -7.90 29.84 9.42
C LYS A 2 -8.78 29.17 8.34
N PRO A 3 -9.94 29.74 7.97
CA PRO A 3 -10.77 29.19 6.91
C PRO A 3 -10.06 29.29 5.56
N LEU A 4 -10.32 28.32 4.67
CA LEU A 4 -9.81 28.34 3.30
C LEU A 4 -10.29 29.58 2.54
N SER A 5 -9.43 30.14 1.69
CA SER A 5 -9.81 31.21 0.75
C SER A 5 -10.88 30.71 -0.23
N LYS A 6 -11.58 31.63 -0.90
CA LYS A 6 -12.56 31.25 -1.94
C LYS A 6 -11.90 30.42 -3.06
N ALA A 7 -10.69 30.81 -3.48
CA ALA A 7 -9.94 30.10 -4.51
C ALA A 7 -9.55 28.68 -4.06
N ASP A 8 -9.08 28.51 -2.83
CA ASP A 8 -8.71 27.18 -2.31
C ASP A 8 -9.93 26.27 -2.14
N ARG A 9 -11.08 26.82 -1.73
CA ARG A 9 -12.34 26.06 -1.67
C ARG A 9 -12.76 25.55 -3.04
N GLU A 10 -12.72 26.41 -4.06
CA GLU A 10 -13.07 26.01 -5.43
C GLU A 10 -12.07 24.99 -5.99
N ARG A 11 -10.77 25.16 -5.73
CA ARG A 11 -9.76 24.19 -6.12
C ARG A 11 -9.99 22.83 -5.45
N ALA A 12 -10.25 22.81 -4.14
CA ALA A 12 -10.51 21.59 -3.38
C ALA A 12 -11.78 20.87 -3.86
N ARG A 13 -12.85 21.63 -4.17
CA ARG A 13 -14.10 21.09 -4.74
C ARG A 13 -13.90 20.39 -6.08
N ASN A 14 -12.94 20.86 -6.87
CA ASN A 14 -12.65 20.30 -8.20
C ASN A 14 -11.63 19.15 -8.18
N GLN A 15 -11.15 18.71 -7.01
CA GLN A 15 -10.27 17.54 -6.91
C GLN A 15 -11.05 16.24 -7.16
N LYS A 16 -10.40 15.31 -7.87
CA LYS A 16 -10.94 13.97 -8.13
C LYS A 16 -10.10 12.93 -7.40
N ILE A 17 -10.73 11.81 -7.05
CA ILE A 17 -10.00 10.65 -6.53
C ILE A 17 -9.26 10.01 -7.71
N PRO A 18 -7.91 9.93 -7.67
CA PRO A 18 -7.14 9.35 -8.76
C PRO A 18 -7.31 7.83 -8.80
N LYS A 19 -7.17 7.26 -9.98
CA LYS A 19 -6.95 5.82 -10.15
C LYS A 19 -5.56 5.46 -9.64
N LEU A 20 -5.39 4.20 -9.23
CA LEU A 20 -4.07 3.69 -8.83
C LEU A 20 -3.02 3.89 -9.94
N SER A 21 -3.37 3.67 -11.21
CA SER A 21 -2.46 3.88 -12.34
C SER A 21 -1.95 5.32 -12.46
N GLU A 22 -2.80 6.31 -12.15
CA GLU A 22 -2.44 7.73 -12.22
C GLU A 22 -1.51 8.10 -11.06
N LEU A 23 -1.78 7.58 -9.85
CA LEU A 23 -0.89 7.73 -8.70
C LEU A 23 0.49 7.12 -8.98
N LEU A 24 0.52 5.91 -9.53
CA LEU A 24 1.75 5.18 -9.85
C LEU A 24 2.59 5.92 -10.90
N GLU A 25 1.97 6.54 -11.90
CA GLU A 25 2.69 7.33 -12.89
C GLU A 25 3.37 8.56 -12.27
N ILE A 26 2.70 9.24 -11.33
CA ILE A 26 3.29 10.34 -10.56
C ILE A 26 4.47 9.84 -9.73
N ALA A 27 4.28 8.74 -9.00
CA ALA A 27 5.32 8.16 -8.14
C ALA A 27 6.54 7.70 -8.94
N ARG A 28 6.32 7.10 -10.12
CA ARG A 28 7.38 6.70 -11.07
C ARG A 28 8.18 7.92 -11.53
N LYS A 29 7.52 8.98 -12.01
CA LYS A 29 8.22 10.21 -12.45
C LYS A 29 8.98 10.90 -11.34
N ALA A 30 8.44 10.88 -10.12
CA ALA A 30 9.02 11.53 -8.96
C ALA A 30 10.03 10.65 -8.19
N ASN A 31 10.24 9.40 -8.64
CA ASN A 31 11.02 8.38 -7.95
C ASN A 31 10.67 8.26 -6.46
N LYS A 32 9.38 8.04 -6.16
CA LYS A 32 8.86 7.97 -4.78
C LYS A 32 8.35 6.59 -4.42
N LEU A 33 8.57 6.23 -3.17
CA LEU A 33 7.98 5.05 -2.55
C LEU A 33 6.45 5.19 -2.51
N VAL A 34 5.75 4.10 -2.79
CA VAL A 34 4.30 4.00 -2.70
C VAL A 34 3.95 2.98 -1.63
N ILE A 35 3.20 3.42 -0.62
CA ILE A 35 2.61 2.59 0.43
C ILE A 35 1.10 2.79 0.39
N PHE A 36 0.34 1.71 0.52
CA PHE A 36 -1.12 1.77 0.53
C PHE A 36 -1.71 0.59 1.29
N ASP A 37 -2.87 0.83 1.88
CA ASP A 37 -3.74 -0.23 2.37
C ASP A 37 -4.58 -0.76 1.22
N LEU A 38 -4.69 -2.09 1.15
CA LEU A 38 -5.53 -2.75 0.16
C LEU A 38 -6.77 -3.33 0.84
N ASN A 39 -7.91 -2.70 0.59
CA ASN A 39 -9.19 -3.13 1.13
C ASN A 39 -9.84 -4.17 0.22
N SER A 40 -10.34 -5.23 0.84
CA SER A 40 -11.12 -6.24 0.14
C SER A 40 -12.41 -5.62 -0.42
N PRO A 41 -12.78 -5.90 -1.69
CA PRO A 41 -14.07 -5.50 -2.23
C PRO A 41 -15.26 -6.07 -1.44
N PRO A 42 -16.48 -5.51 -1.63
CA PRO A 42 -17.72 -6.12 -1.14
C PRO A 42 -17.94 -7.54 -1.67
N ARG A 43 -18.75 -8.35 -0.97
CA ARG A 43 -19.00 -9.75 -1.34
C ARG A 43 -19.55 -9.93 -2.75
N SER A 44 -20.43 -9.03 -3.21
CA SER A 44 -21.03 -9.06 -4.54
C SER A 44 -20.12 -8.57 -5.66
N HIS A 45 -18.94 -8.06 -5.34
CA HIS A 45 -18.06 -7.47 -6.35
C HIS A 45 -17.42 -8.56 -7.23
N PRO A 46 -17.44 -8.44 -8.57
CA PRO A 46 -16.96 -9.50 -9.47
C PRO A 46 -15.46 -9.81 -9.30
N ALA A 47 -14.65 -8.81 -8.95
CA ALA A 47 -13.23 -9.00 -8.67
C ALA A 47 -12.92 -9.44 -7.23
N ARG A 48 -13.91 -9.76 -6.38
CA ARG A 48 -13.71 -10.02 -4.95
C ARG A 48 -12.67 -11.11 -4.64
N SER A 49 -12.59 -12.14 -5.47
CA SER A 49 -11.63 -13.24 -5.32
C SER A 49 -10.28 -12.98 -5.99
N SER A 50 -10.20 -12.00 -6.91
CA SER A 50 -9.03 -11.74 -7.75
C SER A 50 -8.42 -10.35 -7.56
N TYR A 51 -8.97 -9.51 -6.68
CA TYR A 51 -8.59 -8.10 -6.53
C TYR A 51 -7.10 -7.89 -6.25
N ILE A 52 -6.47 -8.76 -5.45
CA ILE A 52 -5.03 -8.70 -5.19
C ILE A 52 -4.24 -8.84 -6.49
N ARG A 53 -4.59 -9.85 -7.31
CA ARG A 53 -3.94 -10.12 -8.58
C ARG A 53 -4.17 -9.00 -9.59
N LEU A 54 -5.37 -8.42 -9.59
CA LEU A 54 -5.69 -7.26 -10.41
C LEU A 54 -4.83 -6.05 -10.03
N VAL A 55 -4.67 -5.77 -8.74
CA VAL A 55 -3.84 -4.66 -8.25
C VAL A 55 -2.37 -4.88 -8.57
N VAL A 56 -1.84 -6.10 -8.33
CA VAL A 56 -0.47 -6.45 -8.73
C VAL A 56 -0.25 -6.23 -10.22
N ARG A 57 -1.21 -6.65 -11.07
CA ARG A 57 -1.15 -6.41 -12.51
C ARG A 57 -1.10 -4.92 -12.84
N VAL A 58 -1.99 -4.11 -12.27
CA VAL A 58 -1.99 -2.65 -12.50
C VAL A 58 -0.64 -2.02 -12.11
N ILE A 59 -0.03 -2.46 -11.01
CA ILE A 59 1.28 -1.97 -10.58
C ILE A 59 2.37 -2.36 -11.59
N LEU A 60 2.43 -3.62 -12.00
CA LEU A 60 3.42 -4.09 -12.99
C LEU A 60 3.25 -3.43 -14.36
N ASP A 61 2.00 -3.18 -14.77
CA ASP A 61 1.68 -2.51 -16.04
C ASP A 61 2.09 -1.02 -16.01
N SER A 62 2.12 -0.38 -14.84
CA SER A 62 2.57 1.02 -14.69
C SER A 62 4.07 1.25 -14.91
N LYS A 63 4.88 0.18 -14.96
CA LYS A 63 6.35 0.24 -15.09
C LYS A 63 7.06 1.04 -14.00
N ILE A 64 6.41 1.29 -12.87
CA ILE A 64 7.12 1.74 -11.67
C ILE A 64 8.12 0.65 -11.24
N GLU A 65 9.31 1.06 -10.82
CA GLU A 65 10.31 0.12 -10.32
C GLU A 65 9.75 -0.61 -9.10
N GLN A 66 9.80 -1.94 -9.12
CA GLN A 66 9.12 -2.76 -8.12
C GLN A 66 9.60 -2.48 -6.68
N HIS A 67 10.88 -2.13 -6.52
CA HIS A 67 11.45 -1.78 -5.22
C HIS A 67 10.86 -0.50 -4.63
N LEU A 68 10.12 0.31 -5.41
CA LEU A 68 9.42 1.48 -4.90
C LEU A 68 8.06 1.13 -4.27
N ILE A 69 7.62 -0.12 -4.33
CA ILE A 69 6.31 -0.55 -3.82
C ILE A 69 6.45 -1.19 -2.44
N ILE A 70 5.79 -0.59 -1.45
CA ILE A 70 5.68 -1.11 -0.08
C ILE A 70 4.37 -1.91 0.03
N TRP A 71 4.50 -3.23 0.10
CA TRP A 71 3.39 -4.16 0.10
C TRP A 71 3.02 -4.61 1.52
N LEU A 72 1.93 -4.04 2.04
CA LEU A 72 1.37 -4.36 3.36
C LEU A 72 0.52 -5.64 3.42
N PRO A 73 -0.27 -6.02 2.38
CA PRO A 73 -1.16 -7.17 2.48
C PRO A 73 -0.44 -8.49 2.77
N GLY A 74 -1.00 -9.25 3.72
CA GLY A 74 -0.57 -10.62 4.03
C GLY A 74 -1.21 -11.68 3.12
N SER A 75 -2.41 -11.40 2.59
CA SER A 75 -3.13 -12.31 1.71
C SER A 75 -2.44 -12.48 0.36
N ASP A 76 -2.47 -13.71 -0.17
CA ASP A 76 -1.86 -14.11 -1.47
C ASP A 76 -0.37 -13.75 -1.59
N ARG A 77 0.35 -13.63 -0.45
CA ARG A 77 1.73 -13.14 -0.40
C ARG A 77 2.71 -13.99 -1.21
N ASP A 78 2.53 -15.31 -1.25
CA ASP A 78 3.37 -16.19 -2.06
C ASP A 78 3.18 -15.96 -3.56
N TYR A 79 1.96 -15.65 -3.99
CA TYR A 79 1.72 -15.23 -5.38
C TYR A 79 2.41 -13.89 -5.67
N VAL A 80 2.27 -12.91 -4.76
CA VAL A 80 2.87 -11.57 -4.94
C VAL A 80 4.39 -11.68 -5.04
N ARG A 81 5.04 -12.44 -4.15
CA ARG A 81 6.50 -12.68 -4.19
C ARG A 81 6.95 -13.29 -5.52
N ARG A 82 6.18 -14.24 -6.04
CA ARG A 82 6.50 -14.90 -7.31
C ARG A 82 6.30 -13.97 -8.52
N LYS A 83 5.29 -13.10 -8.49
CA LYS A 83 4.93 -12.24 -9.64
C LYS A 83 5.59 -10.87 -9.62
N ALA A 84 5.90 -10.34 -8.45
CA ALA A 84 6.51 -9.04 -8.23
C ALA A 84 7.61 -9.16 -7.15
N PRO A 85 8.71 -9.89 -7.43
CA PRO A 85 9.75 -10.19 -6.45
C PRO A 85 10.46 -8.95 -5.89
N GLY A 86 10.39 -7.82 -6.60
CA GLY A 86 10.96 -6.57 -6.13
C GLY A 86 10.09 -5.80 -5.13
N PHE A 87 8.85 -6.20 -4.87
CA PHE A 87 8.01 -5.53 -3.88
C PHE A 87 8.60 -5.66 -2.47
N GLN A 88 8.59 -4.57 -1.72
CA GLN A 88 9.01 -4.56 -0.33
C GLN A 88 7.88 -5.08 0.56
N HIS A 89 7.94 -6.35 0.94
CA HIS A 89 6.96 -6.97 1.83
C HIS A 89 7.16 -6.53 3.28
N ILE A 90 6.16 -5.84 3.83
CA ILE A 90 6.16 -5.39 5.22
C ILE A 90 5.18 -6.23 6.03
N GLY A 91 5.60 -6.65 7.21
CA GLY A 91 4.76 -7.39 8.15
C GLY A 91 3.86 -6.45 8.97
N ARG A 92 2.82 -7.02 9.57
CA ARG A 92 2.20 -6.40 10.75
C ARG A 92 2.97 -6.84 11.99
N LEU A 93 2.43 -6.53 13.17
CA LEU A 93 2.95 -7.07 14.41
C LEU A 93 2.67 -8.59 14.46
N PHE A 94 3.71 -9.37 14.16
CA PHE A 94 3.73 -10.83 14.27
C PHE A 94 4.88 -11.26 15.20
N THR A 95 4.90 -12.52 15.60
CA THR A 95 6.03 -13.06 16.39
C THR A 95 7.31 -13.11 15.56
N ILE A 96 8.47 -13.13 16.20
CA ILE A 96 9.78 -13.21 15.52
C ILE A 96 9.87 -14.50 14.69
N GLU A 97 9.31 -15.61 15.17
CA GLU A 97 9.28 -16.89 14.45
C GLU A 97 8.50 -16.76 13.14
N GLN A 98 7.33 -16.11 13.19
CA GLN A 98 6.52 -15.88 11.99
C GLN A 98 7.19 -14.92 11.00
N LEU A 99 7.78 -13.82 11.48
CA LEU A 99 8.52 -12.88 10.64
C LEU A 99 9.71 -13.58 9.95
N THR A 100 10.44 -14.41 10.69
CA THR A 100 11.57 -15.19 10.16
C THR A 100 11.10 -16.21 9.13
N LYS A 101 10.06 -16.98 9.43
CA LYS A 101 9.46 -17.96 8.50
C LYS A 101 9.00 -17.27 7.20
N GLU A 102 8.40 -16.09 7.31
CA GLU A 102 7.95 -15.32 6.17
C GLU A 102 9.06 -14.47 5.53
N LYS A 103 10.31 -14.47 6.02
CA LYS A 103 11.40 -13.62 5.50
C LYS A 103 11.04 -12.13 5.47
N ILE A 104 10.38 -11.65 6.52
CA ILE A 104 10.02 -10.24 6.68
C ILE A 104 11.02 -9.58 7.62
N THR A 105 11.64 -8.50 7.18
CA THR A 105 12.65 -7.77 7.97
C THR A 105 12.16 -6.40 8.46
N ARG A 106 10.96 -5.99 8.06
CA ARG A 106 10.36 -4.69 8.40
C ARG A 106 8.90 -4.86 8.75
N ILE A 107 8.41 -4.11 9.73
CA ILE A 107 7.02 -4.11 10.18
C ILE A 107 6.40 -2.72 10.08
N ASN A 108 5.11 -2.66 9.79
CA ASN A 108 4.27 -1.47 9.90
C ASN A 108 3.28 -1.72 11.03
N VAL A 109 3.44 -1.00 12.14
CA VAL A 109 2.69 -1.24 13.37
C VAL A 109 2.17 0.07 13.95
N ASP A 110 1.03 -0.02 14.63
CA ASP A 110 0.53 1.07 15.44
C ASP A 110 1.57 1.40 16.53
N TYR A 111 1.90 2.68 16.67
CA TYR A 111 2.89 3.15 17.64
C TYR A 111 2.55 2.75 19.08
N LYS A 112 1.26 2.58 19.41
CA LYS A 112 0.80 2.12 20.73
C LYS A 112 1.26 0.71 21.06
N ASN A 113 1.54 -0.11 20.05
CA ASN A 113 1.96 -1.49 20.21
C ASN A 113 3.49 -1.65 20.20
N LEU A 114 4.25 -0.59 19.91
CA LEU A 114 5.72 -0.65 19.94
C LEU A 114 6.28 -0.79 21.36
N PHE A 115 5.51 -0.37 22.36
CA PHE A 115 5.93 -0.36 23.76
C PHE A 115 4.83 -0.95 24.61
N HIS A 116 5.11 -2.04 25.31
CA HIS A 116 4.17 -2.60 26.29
C HIS A 116 3.83 -1.56 27.40
N ASN A 117 4.65 -0.51 27.57
CA ASN A 117 4.53 0.56 28.58
C ASN A 117 4.74 2.02 28.04
N GLY A 118 4.63 2.26 26.72
CA GLY A 118 4.91 3.57 26.10
C GLY A 118 6.39 3.92 25.87
N LEU A 119 6.66 4.94 25.05
CA LEU A 119 7.97 5.61 24.96
C LEU A 119 8.21 6.34 26.28
N LYS A 120 9.04 5.76 27.16
CA LYS A 120 9.63 6.50 28.29
C LYS A 120 10.98 7.05 27.89
#